data_AF-A0A535HD19-F1
#
_entry.id   AF-A0A535HD19-F1
#
_cell.length_a   1.000
_cell.length_b   1.000
_cell.length_c   1.000
_cell.angle_alpha   90.00
_cell.angle_beta   90.00
_cell.angle_gamma   90.00
#
_symmetry.space_group_name_H-M   'P 1'
#
loop_
_entity.id
_entity.type
_entity.pdbx_description
1 polymer ?
#
loop_
_entity_poly.entity_id
_entity_poly.type
_entity_poly.pdbx_seq_one_letter_code
_entity_poly.pdbx_strand_id
1 'polypeptide(L)'
;RMLKTLDRIEKELTHAPHVYRYRTDQAADDGLKGTEGTFSICSFWYIEALARAGRIEEARENLEQMFTYANHLGLYSEEIGPTGEAEGNFPQAFTHLALIRACYLLNEALGD
;
A
#
# COMPACT_ATOMS: atom_id res chain seq x y z
N ARG A 1 8.39 -18.19 -7.90
CA ARG A 1 8.55 -16.90 -8.66
C ARG A 1 7.89 -15.76 -7.91
N MET A 2 6.58 -15.82 -7.64
CA MET A 2 5.85 -14.75 -6.94
C MET A 2 6.42 -14.38 -5.56
N LEU A 3 6.75 -15.35 -4.70
CA LEU A 3 7.34 -15.07 -3.38
C LEU A 3 8.65 -14.26 -3.49
N LYS A 4 9.56 -14.65 -4.39
CA LYS A 4 10.79 -13.88 -4.63
C LYS A 4 10.54 -12.46 -5.15
N THR A 5 9.44 -12.25 -5.88
CA THR A 5 9.03 -10.90 -6.30
C THR A 5 8.52 -10.10 -5.10
N LEU A 6 7.72 -10.72 -4.24
CA LEU A 6 7.20 -10.10 -3.02
C LEU A 6 8.35 -9.69 -2.08
N ASP A 7 9.32 -10.59 -1.85
CA ASP A 7 10.51 -10.32 -1.04
C ASP A 7 11.34 -9.16 -1.63
N ARG A 8 11.34 -9.01 -2.95
CA ARG A 8 12.05 -7.93 -3.63
C ARG A 8 11.32 -6.60 -3.50
N ILE A 9 9.99 -6.59 -3.62
CA ILE A 9 9.16 -5.41 -3.38
C ILE A 9 9.35 -4.93 -1.94
N GLU A 10 9.22 -5.84 -0.97
CA GLU A 10 9.46 -5.54 0.44
C GLU A 10 10.82 -4.88 0.68
N LYS A 11 11.88 -5.44 0.09
CA LYS A 11 13.24 -4.92 0.30
C LYS A 11 13.49 -3.57 -0.36
N GLU A 12 12.86 -3.29 -1.50
CA GLU A 12 13.28 -2.17 -2.37
C GLU A 12 12.26 -1.06 -2.52
N LEU A 13 10.99 -1.34 -2.26
CA LEU A 13 9.87 -0.43 -2.50
C LEU A 13 8.98 -0.23 -1.27
N THR A 14 9.22 -0.96 -0.17
CA THR A 14 8.39 -0.85 1.03
C THR A 14 9.12 -0.06 2.13
N HIS A 15 8.41 0.90 2.70
CA HIS A 15 8.71 1.54 3.98
C HIS A 15 7.47 1.39 4.85
N ALA A 16 7.34 0.23 5.51
CA ALA A 16 6.09 -0.26 6.07
C ALA A 16 5.33 0.82 6.88
N PRO A 17 4.02 1.02 6.59
CA PRO A 17 3.17 0.20 5.71
C PRO A 17 3.20 0.60 4.23
N HIS A 18 4.01 1.60 3.90
CA HIS A 18 3.92 2.32 2.64
C HIS A 18 4.69 1.67 1.51
N VAL A 19 4.12 1.65 0.31
CA VAL A 19 4.76 1.05 -0.86
C VAL A 19 4.86 2.05 -2.00
N TYR A 20 6.09 2.26 -2.49
CA TYR A 20 6.37 3.07 -3.66
C TYR A 20 6.03 2.32 -4.95
N ARG A 21 5.58 3.04 -5.99
CA ARG A 21 5.35 2.45 -7.33
C ARG A 21 6.66 2.00 -7.97
N TYR A 22 7.70 2.79 -7.78
CA TYR A 22 9.03 2.56 -8.32
C TYR A 22 10.07 3.31 -7.47
N ARG A 23 11.34 3.01 -7.71
CA ARG A 23 12.46 3.71 -7.08
C ARG A 23 12.64 5.09 -7.72
N THR A 24 12.27 6.14 -7.01
CA THR A 24 12.37 7.54 -7.50
C THR A 24 13.81 7.95 -7.83
N ASP A 25 14.82 7.32 -7.22
CA ASP A 25 16.25 7.53 -7.47
C ASP A 25 16.77 6.85 -8.75
N GLN A 26 16.01 5.91 -9.32
CA GLN A 26 16.43 5.08 -10.46
C GLN A 26 15.42 5.05 -11.61
N ALA A 27 14.24 5.63 -11.42
CA ALA A 27 13.21 5.68 -12.44
C ALA A 27 13.57 6.67 -13.55
N ALA A 28 13.05 6.40 -14.75
CA ALA A 28 13.05 7.39 -15.82
C ALA A 28 12.22 8.60 -15.37
N ASP A 29 12.67 9.80 -15.75
CA ASP A 29 11.95 11.05 -15.50
C ASP A 29 10.50 10.92 -15.99
N ASP A 30 9.56 10.87 -15.06
CA ASP A 30 8.13 10.77 -15.33
C ASP A 30 7.47 12.17 -15.46
N GLY A 31 8.29 13.22 -15.42
CA GLY A 31 7.87 14.61 -15.53
C GLY A 31 7.33 15.21 -14.23
N LEU A 32 7.30 14.46 -13.12
CA LEU A 32 6.87 14.96 -11.81
C LEU A 32 8.07 15.54 -11.05
N LYS A 33 7.90 16.78 -10.57
CA LYS A 33 8.92 17.47 -9.75
C LYS A 33 8.61 17.27 -8.28
N GLY A 34 9.46 16.52 -7.57
CA GLY A 34 9.35 16.34 -6.12
C GLY A 34 9.87 14.98 -5.68
N THR A 35 9.87 14.74 -4.38
CA THR A 35 9.89 13.38 -3.81
C THR A 35 8.47 12.85 -3.86
N GLU A 36 8.20 11.87 -4.73
CA GLU A 36 6.89 11.21 -4.84
C GLU A 36 6.46 10.65 -3.48
N GLY A 37 5.19 10.83 -3.13
CA GLY A 37 4.58 10.14 -2.01
C GLY A 37 4.46 8.64 -2.29
N THR A 38 4.10 7.88 -1.27
CA THR A 38 3.76 6.47 -1.49
C THR A 38 2.33 6.33 -2.00
N PHE A 39 2.07 5.33 -2.83
CA PHE A 39 0.73 5.12 -3.39
C PHE A 39 -0.09 4.21 -2.49
N SER A 40 -1.20 4.72 -1.96
CA SER A 40 -2.07 3.98 -1.03
C SER A 40 -2.53 2.65 -1.61
N ILE A 41 -2.84 2.61 -2.91
CA ILE A 41 -3.24 1.38 -3.63
C ILE A 41 -2.13 0.31 -3.64
N CYS A 42 -0.86 0.71 -3.76
CA CYS A 42 0.27 -0.21 -3.75
C CYS A 42 0.43 -0.86 -2.38
N SER A 43 0.23 -0.10 -1.31
CA SER A 43 0.23 -0.62 0.07
C SER A 43 -0.86 -1.67 0.27
N PHE A 44 -2.10 -1.41 -0.19
CA PHE A 44 -3.18 -2.40 -0.09
C PHE A 44 -2.95 -3.65 -0.95
N TRP A 45 -2.38 -3.53 -2.14
CA TRP A 45 -1.99 -4.69 -2.93
C TRP A 45 -0.86 -5.51 -2.30
N TYR A 46 0.08 -4.85 -1.62
CA TYR A 46 1.13 -5.52 -0.87
C TYR A 46 0.54 -6.34 0.28
N ILE A 47 -0.41 -5.77 1.04
CA ILE A 47 -1.17 -6.47 2.08
C ILE A 47 -1.93 -7.68 1.51
N GLU A 48 -2.63 -7.51 0.39
CA GLU A 48 -3.31 -8.62 -0.32
C GLU A 48 -2.31 -9.73 -0.69
N ALA A 49 -1.12 -9.36 -1.19
CA ALA A 49 -0.09 -10.30 -1.57
C ALA A 49 0.51 -11.05 -0.37
N LEU A 50 0.74 -10.35 0.76
CA LEU A 50 1.19 -10.95 2.01
C LEU A 50 0.18 -11.98 2.53
N ALA A 51 -1.10 -11.63 2.59
CA ALA A 51 -2.18 -12.54 3.01
C ALA A 51 -2.20 -13.81 2.14
N ARG A 52 -2.13 -13.64 0.81
CA ARG A 52 -2.06 -14.76 -0.15
C ARG A 52 -0.78 -15.60 -0.05
N ALA A 53 0.31 -15.01 0.44
CA ALA A 53 1.57 -15.72 0.67
C ALA A 53 1.60 -16.46 2.02
N GLY A 54 0.54 -16.37 2.84
CA GLY A 54 0.51 -16.92 4.20
C GLY A 54 1.28 -16.09 5.23
N ARG A 55 1.73 -14.88 4.87
CA ARG A 55 2.38 -13.91 5.76
C ARG A 55 1.32 -13.08 6.50
N ILE A 56 0.44 -13.77 7.22
CA ILE A 56 -0.82 -13.21 7.76
C ILE A 56 -0.56 -12.12 8.80
N GLU A 57 0.36 -12.37 9.74
CA GLU A 57 0.69 -11.40 10.80
C GLU A 57 1.16 -10.07 10.23
N GLU A 58 2.07 -10.13 9.26
CA GLU A 58 2.59 -8.94 8.60
C GLU A 58 1.52 -8.23 7.76
N ALA A 59 0.67 -8.99 7.07
CA ALA A 59 -0.46 -8.42 6.34
C ALA A 59 -1.39 -7.63 7.28
N ARG A 60 -1.68 -8.19 8.47
CA ARG A 60 -2.50 -7.56 9.49
C ARG A 60 -1.85 -6.30 10.04
N GLU A 61 -0.57 -6.37 10.44
CA GLU A 61 0.17 -5.21 10.95
C GLU A 61 0.21 -4.06 9.94
N ASN A 62 0.48 -4.34 8.66
CA ASN A 62 0.49 -3.32 7.62
C ASN A 62 -0.91 -2.73 7.38
N LEU A 63 -1.97 -3.56 7.42
CA LEU A 63 -3.35 -3.09 7.27
C LEU A 63 -3.79 -2.18 8.42
N GLU A 64 -3.47 -2.57 9.66
CA GLU A 64 -3.74 -1.77 10.85
C GLU A 64 -3.03 -0.41 10.80
N GLN A 65 -1.78 -0.38 10.36
CA GLN A 65 -1.05 0.87 10.15
C GLN A 65 -1.68 1.70 9.04
N MET A 66 -2.11 1.10 7.92
CA MET A 66 -2.79 1.83 6.84
C MET A 66 -4.08 2.49 7.32
N PHE A 67 -4.85 1.87 8.23
CA PHE A 67 -6.05 2.50 8.79
C PHE A 67 -5.81 3.85 9.47
N THR A 68 -4.59 4.10 9.95
CA THR A 68 -4.24 5.38 10.59
C THR A 68 -4.12 6.55 9.61
N TYR A 69 -4.02 6.27 8.30
CA TYR A 69 -3.92 7.29 7.24
C TYR A 69 -5.27 7.63 6.60
N ALA A 70 -6.34 6.91 6.97
CA ALA A 70 -7.68 7.30 6.56
C ALA A 70 -8.07 8.62 7.24
N ASN A 71 -8.80 9.47 6.53
CA ASN A 71 -9.38 10.64 7.18
C ASN A 71 -10.50 10.25 8.17
N HIS A 72 -11.09 11.23 8.85
CA HIS A 72 -12.19 11.05 9.80
C HIS A 72 -13.46 10.38 9.22
N LEU A 73 -13.59 10.26 7.89
CA LEU A 73 -14.67 9.54 7.21
C LEU A 73 -14.26 8.13 6.75
N GLY A 74 -13.03 7.70 7.03
CA GLY A 74 -12.48 6.43 6.53
C GLY A 74 -12.04 6.47 5.07
N LEU A 75 -11.82 7.66 4.51
CA LEU A 75 -11.48 7.84 3.10
C LEU A 75 -9.98 8.07 2.88
N TYR A 76 -9.48 7.56 1.75
CA TYR A 76 -8.07 7.63 1.34
C TYR A 76 -7.87 8.48 0.08
N SER A 77 -6.73 9.16 0.06
CA SER A 77 -6.17 9.78 -1.13
C SER A 77 -5.38 8.77 -1.97
N GLU A 78 -5.01 9.21 -3.17
CA GLU A 78 -4.12 8.48 -4.07
C GLU A 78 -2.76 8.23 -3.44
N GLU A 79 -2.18 9.28 -2.87
CA GLU A 79 -0.83 9.31 -2.33
C GLU A 79 -0.84 9.68 -0.85
N ILE A 80 0.18 9.20 -0.15
CA ILE A 80 0.55 9.61 1.21
C ILE A 80 1.92 10.27 1.13
N GLY A 81 1.95 11.55 1.48
CA GLY A 81 3.16 12.35 1.48
C GLY A 81 4.15 11.94 2.59
N PRO A 82 5.38 12.46 2.56
CA PRO A 82 6.44 12.06 3.50
C PRO A 82 6.13 12.33 4.98
N THR A 83 5.19 13.23 5.29
CA THR A 83 4.74 13.51 6.66
C THR A 83 3.43 12.82 7.03
N GLY A 84 2.91 11.97 6.15
CA GLY A 84 1.64 11.25 6.32
C GLY A 84 0.41 12.02 5.83
N GLU A 85 0.60 13.15 5.16
CA GLU A 85 -0.45 13.95 4.57
C GLU A 85 -1.10 13.26 3.36
N ALA A 86 -2.40 13.49 3.16
CA ALA A 86 -3.13 12.98 2.02
C ALA A 86 -2.87 13.85 0.77
N GLU A 87 -2.36 13.24 -0.30
CA GLU A 87 -1.99 13.93 -1.54
C GLU A 87 -2.65 13.32 -2.80
N GLY A 88 -2.76 14.12 -3.84
CA GLY A 88 -3.31 13.69 -5.13
C GLY A 88 -4.84 13.54 -5.14
N ASN A 89 -5.34 12.62 -5.95
CA ASN A 89 -6.78 12.45 -6.16
C ASN A 89 -7.49 11.99 -4.87
N PHE A 90 -8.63 12.62 -4.54
CA PHE A 90 -9.38 12.35 -3.33
C PHE A 90 -10.90 12.51 -3.50
N PRO A 91 -11.74 11.55 -3.04
CA PRO A 91 -11.37 10.21 -2.59
C PRO A 91 -11.00 9.32 -3.79
N GLN A 92 -9.92 8.56 -3.69
CA GLN A 92 -9.43 7.76 -4.81
C GLN A 92 -10.15 6.41 -4.88
N ALA A 93 -10.99 6.19 -5.91
CA ALA A 93 -11.87 5.01 -5.98
C ALA A 93 -11.13 3.65 -6.02
N PHE A 94 -10.03 3.53 -6.77
CA PHE A 94 -9.26 2.28 -6.87
C PHE A 94 -8.51 1.91 -5.58
N THR A 95 -8.07 2.88 -4.77
CA THR A 95 -7.48 2.69 -3.45
C THR A 95 -8.52 2.06 -2.54
N HIS A 96 -9.76 2.52 -2.57
CA HIS A 96 -10.84 1.91 -1.78
C HIS A 96 -11.20 0.51 -2.30
N LEU A 97 -11.15 0.26 -3.61
CA LEU A 97 -11.31 -1.09 -4.15
C LEU A 97 -10.21 -2.04 -3.67
N ALA A 98 -8.95 -1.59 -3.68
CA ALA A 98 -7.82 -2.37 -3.18
C ALA A 98 -7.90 -2.61 -1.67
N LEU A 99 -8.34 -1.60 -0.89
CA LEU A 99 -8.62 -1.75 0.53
C LEU A 99 -9.66 -2.85 0.79
N ILE A 100 -10.81 -2.81 0.12
CA ILE A 100 -11.87 -3.82 0.29
C ILE A 100 -11.33 -5.21 -0.02
N ARG A 101 -10.54 -5.34 -1.10
CA ARG A 101 -9.90 -6.59 -1.50
C ARG A 101 -8.91 -7.12 -0.47
N ALA A 102 -8.05 -6.25 0.06
CA ALA A 102 -7.08 -6.59 1.09
C ALA A 102 -7.77 -7.08 2.37
N CYS A 103 -8.78 -6.35 2.86
CA CYS A 103 -9.58 -6.75 4.02
C CYS A 103 -10.26 -8.09 3.80
N TYR A 104 -10.93 -8.28 2.66
CA TYR A 104 -11.65 -9.52 2.34
C TYR A 104 -10.71 -10.73 2.32
N LEU A 105 -9.56 -10.62 1.64
CA LEU A 105 -8.63 -11.74 1.52
C LEU A 105 -7.86 -12.01 2.81
N LEU A 106 -7.57 -10.99 3.60
CA LEU A 106 -6.99 -11.19 4.93
C LEU A 106 -7.98 -11.89 5.86
N ASN A 107 -9.26 -11.51 5.83
CA ASN A 107 -10.30 -12.19 6.62
C ASN A 107 -10.41 -13.67 6.25
N GLU A 108 -10.48 -13.98 4.95
CA GLU A 108 -10.47 -15.37 4.47
C GLU A 108 -9.22 -16.14 4.94
N ALA A 109 -8.06 -15.49 4.99
CA ALA A 109 -6.82 -16.11 5.45
C ALA A 109 -6.77 -16.36 6.96
N LEU A 110 -7.44 -15.51 7.75
CA LEU A 110 -7.59 -15.66 9.21
C LEU A 110 -8.54 -16.82 9.57
N GLY A 111 -9.47 -17.15 8.67
CA GLY A 111 -10.46 -18.23 8.88
C GLY A 111 -11.63 -17.82 9.77
N ASP A 112 -11.86 -16.51 9.90
CA ASP A 112 -12.97 -15.89 10.67
C ASP A 112 -14.21 -15.63 9.80
#